data_AF-A0A9N9UM61-F1
#
_entry.id   AF-A0A9N9UM61-F1
#
_cell.length_a   1.000
_cell.length_b   1.000
_cell.length_c   1.000
_cell.angle_alpha   90.00
_cell.angle_beta   90.00
_cell.angle_gamma   90.00
#
_symmetry.space_group_name_H-M   'P 1'
#
loop_
_entity.id
_entity.type
_entity.pdbx_description
1 polymer ?
#
loop_
_entity_poly.entity_id
_entity_poly.type
_entity_poly.pdbx_seq_one_letter_code
_entity_poly.pdbx_strand_id
1 'polypeptide(L)'
;MHFSAVLGLLSVAVALPSALNIDAQGNSLSVTEREVGEVVNRSPEQSAQDIAILVERALYDQTVDWPSSSVNLGTISFQTQVNNLGSDRYQINWWNTDPANSARKIKLTFNAGDGTRLYDVVSSPQTRGTTEVTKRGTQFRVIFDQE
;
A
#
# COMPACT_ATOMS: atom_id res chain seq x y z
N MET A 1 19.79 18.89 53.88
CA MET A 1 19.18 19.88 52.98
C MET A 1 18.46 19.10 51.89
N HIS A 2 17.12 19.09 51.91
CA HIS A 2 16.30 18.32 50.97
C HIS A 2 15.79 19.28 49.88
N PHE A 3 16.20 19.04 48.64
CA PHE A 3 15.71 19.77 47.47
C PHE A 3 14.57 18.95 46.84
N SER A 4 13.34 19.45 46.98
CA SER A 4 12.20 19.07 46.15
C SER A 4 12.09 20.10 45.03
N ALA A 5 12.11 19.66 43.77
CA ALA A 5 11.79 20.50 42.62
C ALA A 5 10.67 19.85 41.80
N VAL A 6 9.63 20.64 41.60
CA VAL A 6 8.31 20.29 41.07
C VAL A 6 8.36 20.17 39.54
N LEU A 7 7.75 19.11 39.01
CA LEU A 7 7.51 18.89 37.58
C LEU A 7 6.56 19.97 37.02
N GLY A 8 7.01 20.72 36.01
CA GLY A 8 6.16 21.57 35.18
C GLY A 8 5.81 20.85 33.87
N LEU A 9 4.55 20.48 33.69
CA LEU A 9 3.99 20.01 32.41
C LEU A 9 3.48 21.23 31.64
N LEU A 10 4.12 21.59 30.53
CA LEU A 10 3.55 22.51 29.54
C LEU A 10 2.69 21.72 28.54
N SER A 11 1.37 21.88 28.63
CA SER A 11 0.43 21.47 27.58
C SER A 11 0.41 22.52 26.47
N VAL A 12 0.75 22.12 25.24
CA VAL A 12 0.52 22.94 24.04
C VAL A 12 -0.73 22.38 23.34
N ALA A 13 -1.83 23.11 23.41
CA ALA A 13 -3.01 22.86 22.60
C ALA A 13 -2.81 23.52 21.23
N VAL A 14 -2.65 22.71 20.17
CA VAL A 14 -2.68 23.19 18.79
C VAL A 14 -4.14 23.28 18.34
N ALA A 15 -4.63 24.50 18.17
CA ALA A 15 -5.91 24.76 17.52
C ALA A 15 -5.74 24.62 15.99
N LEU A 16 -6.52 23.73 15.36
CA LEU A 16 -6.61 23.61 13.91
C LEU A 16 -7.56 24.69 13.36
N PRO A 17 -7.21 25.41 12.28
CA PRO A 17 -8.18 26.21 11.56
C PRO A 17 -9.08 25.32 10.70
N SER A 18 -10.37 25.29 11.00
CA SER A 18 -11.42 24.74 10.14
C SER A 18 -11.67 25.72 8.99
N ALA A 19 -11.16 25.43 7.80
CA ALA A 19 -11.55 26.14 6.59
C ALA A 19 -11.51 25.21 5.38
N LEU A 20 -12.64 24.58 5.08
CA LEU A 20 -12.96 24.15 3.71
C LEU A 20 -14.37 24.66 3.40
N ASN A 21 -14.38 25.79 2.71
CA ASN A 21 -15.53 26.31 1.99
C ASN A 21 -15.47 25.70 0.59
N ILE A 22 -16.42 24.84 0.24
CA ILE A 22 -16.66 24.39 -1.14
C ILE A 22 -18.14 24.62 -1.39
N ASP A 23 -18.45 25.84 -1.82
CA ASP A 23 -19.72 26.18 -2.42
C ASP A 23 -19.69 25.80 -3.91
N ALA A 24 -20.76 25.13 -4.32
CA ALA A 24 -21.30 24.93 -5.66
C ALA A 24 -20.36 24.94 -6.89
N GLN A 25 -20.25 23.77 -7.52
CA GLN A 25 -20.47 23.67 -8.98
C GLN A 25 -21.33 22.44 -9.28
N GLY A 26 -22.62 22.71 -9.50
CA GLY A 26 -23.53 21.75 -10.11
C GLY A 26 -23.16 21.57 -11.57
N ASN A 27 -22.63 20.39 -11.92
CA ASN A 27 -22.65 19.93 -13.30
C ASN A 27 -23.93 19.12 -13.51
N SER A 28 -24.98 19.83 -13.91
CA SER A 28 -26.15 19.26 -14.55
C SER A 28 -25.72 18.46 -15.77
N LEU A 29 -25.93 17.14 -15.75
CA LEU A 29 -25.81 16.30 -16.94
C LEU A 29 -26.95 16.67 -17.90
N SER A 30 -26.61 17.37 -18.97
CA SER A 30 -27.51 17.59 -20.10
C SER A 30 -27.70 16.27 -20.85
N VAL A 31 -28.82 15.58 -20.61
CA VAL A 31 -29.30 14.50 -21.47
C VAL A 31 -29.89 15.13 -22.72
N THR A 32 -29.16 15.03 -23.83
CA THR A 32 -29.70 15.37 -25.15
C THR A 32 -30.22 14.07 -25.78
N GLU A 33 -31.51 13.78 -25.57
CA GLU A 33 -32.23 12.82 -26.39
C GLU A 33 -32.32 13.39 -27.81
N ARG A 34 -31.64 12.74 -28.76
CA ARG A 34 -31.84 12.97 -30.19
C ARG A 34 -32.19 11.65 -30.83
N GLU A 35 -33.48 11.39 -30.90
CA GLU A 35 -34.04 10.27 -31.64
C GLU A 35 -34.09 10.58 -33.14
N VAL A 36 -34.15 9.48 -33.91
CA VAL A 36 -34.44 9.36 -35.35
C VAL A 36 -33.23 9.37 -36.30
N GLY A 37 -32.83 8.15 -36.69
CA GLY A 37 -31.93 7.88 -37.81
C GLY A 37 -31.75 6.38 -38.08
N GLU A 38 -32.76 5.76 -38.71
CA GLU A 38 -32.71 4.59 -39.61
C GLU A 38 -31.91 3.33 -39.20
N VAL A 39 -32.65 2.27 -38.86
CA VAL A 39 -32.15 0.89 -38.66
C VAL A 39 -31.68 0.33 -40.00
N VAL A 40 -30.37 0.40 -40.26
CA VAL A 40 -29.72 -0.40 -41.31
C VAL A 40 -29.12 -1.64 -40.66
N ASN A 41 -29.83 -2.76 -40.83
CA ASN A 41 -29.40 -4.10 -40.44
C ASN A 41 -28.08 -4.47 -41.13
N ARG A 42 -26.97 -4.36 -40.41
CA ARG A 42 -25.68 -4.98 -40.78
C ARG A 42 -25.28 -5.94 -39.66
N SER A 43 -25.50 -7.22 -39.87
CA SER A 43 -24.57 -8.25 -39.40
C SER A 43 -23.62 -8.54 -40.57
N PRO A 44 -22.38 -9.01 -40.36
CA PRO A 44 -21.88 -9.71 -39.17
C PRO A 44 -20.55 -9.14 -38.67
N GLU A 45 -20.29 -9.21 -37.37
CA GLU A 45 -18.97 -9.58 -36.89
C GLU A 45 -19.07 -9.92 -35.42
N GLN A 46 -18.56 -11.10 -35.13
CA GLN A 46 -18.46 -11.73 -33.84
C GLN A 46 -17.74 -10.76 -32.92
N SER A 47 -18.50 -9.95 -32.17
CA SER A 47 -17.97 -9.09 -31.13
C SER A 47 -17.30 -10.04 -30.15
N ALA A 48 -15.97 -10.13 -30.23
CA ALA A 48 -15.18 -10.75 -29.20
C ALA A 48 -15.67 -10.11 -27.91
N GLN A 49 -16.39 -10.89 -27.11
CA GLN A 49 -16.70 -10.50 -25.76
C GLN A 49 -15.35 -10.15 -25.16
N ASP A 50 -15.12 -8.86 -24.94
CA ASP A 50 -14.07 -8.35 -24.09
C ASP A 50 -14.38 -8.95 -22.71
N ILE A 51 -13.92 -10.19 -22.51
CA ILE A 51 -13.83 -10.80 -21.20
C ILE A 51 -12.79 -9.91 -20.54
N ALA A 52 -13.25 -8.89 -19.82
CA ALA A 52 -12.40 -8.14 -18.92
C ALA A 52 -11.80 -9.17 -17.96
N ILE A 53 -10.58 -9.62 -18.25
CA ILE A 53 -9.84 -10.51 -17.38
C ILE A 53 -9.55 -9.68 -16.15
N LEU A 54 -10.34 -9.89 -15.10
CA LEU A 54 -10.14 -9.26 -13.81
C LEU A 54 -8.89 -9.90 -13.19
N VAL A 55 -7.73 -9.31 -13.47
CA VAL A 55 -6.48 -9.72 -12.82
C VAL A 55 -6.49 -9.09 -11.42
N GLU A 56 -6.51 -9.93 -10.39
CA GLU A 56 -6.37 -9.47 -9.01
C GLU A 56 -5.02 -8.74 -8.87
N ARG A 57 -5.10 -7.44 -8.54
CA ARG A 57 -3.91 -6.60 -8.36
C ARG A 57 -3.48 -6.70 -6.89
N ALA A 58 -2.17 -6.85 -6.70
CA ALA A 58 -1.54 -6.75 -5.38
C ALA A 58 -2.02 -5.50 -4.64
N LEU A 59 -2.24 -5.62 -3.33
CA LEU A 59 -2.63 -4.51 -2.46
C LEU A 59 -1.54 -3.45 -2.39
N TYR A 60 -0.29 -3.88 -2.54
CA TYR A 60 0.88 -3.03 -2.63
C TYR A 60 1.96 -3.73 -3.43
N ASP A 61 2.64 -2.97 -4.28
CA ASP A 61 3.75 -3.46 -5.08
C ASP A 61 4.71 -2.30 -5.34
N GLN A 62 5.91 -2.40 -4.78
CA GLN A 62 6.97 -1.40 -4.96
C GLN A 62 8.31 -2.08 -5.16
N THR A 63 9.10 -1.53 -6.08
CA THR A 63 10.50 -1.90 -6.31
C THR A 63 11.37 -0.69 -6.01
N VAL A 64 12.38 -0.85 -5.17
CA VAL A 64 13.30 0.22 -4.78
C VAL A 64 14.73 -0.29 -4.69
N ASP A 65 15.69 0.63 -4.73
CA ASP A 65 17.10 0.31 -4.51
C ASP A 65 17.36 -0.09 -3.05
N TRP A 66 18.36 -0.95 -2.83
CA TRP A 66 18.80 -1.30 -1.49
C TRP A 66 19.29 -0.05 -0.72
N PRO A 67 18.73 0.29 0.46
CA PRO A 67 19.10 1.51 1.16
C PRO A 67 20.52 1.43 1.75
N SER A 68 21.18 2.57 1.88
CA SER A 68 22.45 2.67 2.61
C SER A 68 22.27 2.63 4.14
N SER A 69 21.10 3.02 4.64
CA SER A 69 20.74 2.99 6.07
C SER A 69 19.41 2.28 6.30
N SER A 70 18.29 2.90 5.93
CA SER A 70 16.98 2.28 6.03
C SER A 70 15.98 2.84 5.03
N VAL A 71 14.91 2.09 4.75
CA VAL A 71 13.74 2.58 4.03
C VAL A 71 12.47 2.00 4.67
N ASN A 72 11.43 2.81 4.73
CA ASN A 72 10.09 2.39 5.15
C ASN A 72 9.21 2.29 3.91
N LEU A 73 8.50 1.17 3.78
CA LEU A 73 7.63 0.85 2.65
C LEU A 73 6.30 0.32 3.19
N GLY A 74 5.22 0.59 2.46
CA GLY A 74 3.94 -0.05 2.68
C GLY A 74 2.74 0.89 2.63
N THR A 75 1.67 0.46 3.29
CA THR A 75 0.37 1.11 3.38
C THR A 75 0.04 1.43 4.84
N ILE A 76 -1.17 1.95 5.10
CA ILE A 76 -1.66 2.19 6.46
C ILE A 76 -1.76 0.88 7.26
N SER A 77 -2.16 -0.21 6.60
CA SER A 77 -2.38 -1.52 7.23
C SER A 77 -1.14 -2.43 7.25
N PHE A 78 -0.19 -2.20 6.34
CA PHE A 78 0.96 -3.10 6.14
C PHE A 78 2.22 -2.29 5.98
N GLN A 79 3.16 -2.49 6.89
CA GLN A 79 4.37 -1.68 6.94
C GLN A 79 5.57 -2.60 6.97
N THR A 80 6.64 -2.14 6.33
CA THR A 80 7.93 -2.80 6.27
C THR A 80 9.02 -1.77 6.45
N GLN A 81 9.97 -2.07 7.31
CA GLN A 81 11.20 -1.31 7.47
C GLN A 81 12.36 -2.21 7.09
N VAL A 82 13.17 -1.78 6.13
CA VAL A 82 14.36 -2.50 5.68
C VAL A 82 15.58 -1.72 6.17
N ASN A 83 16.35 -2.33 7.07
CA ASN A 83 17.54 -1.74 7.68
C ASN A 83 18.80 -2.42 7.15
N ASN A 84 19.80 -1.63 6.75
CA ASN A 84 21.10 -2.13 6.34
C ASN A 84 21.90 -2.55 7.57
N LEU A 85 22.32 -3.82 7.63
CA LEU A 85 23.17 -4.37 8.69
C LEU A 85 24.66 -4.37 8.32
N GLY A 86 24.99 -3.94 7.11
CA GLY A 86 26.32 -4.03 6.51
C GLY A 86 26.60 -5.42 5.92
N SER A 87 27.71 -5.52 5.19
CA SER A 87 28.16 -6.76 4.54
C SER A 87 27.06 -7.45 3.71
N ASP A 88 26.34 -6.66 2.91
CA ASP A 88 25.23 -7.13 2.08
C ASP A 88 24.09 -7.82 2.84
N ARG A 89 23.95 -7.58 4.15
CA ARG A 89 22.83 -8.10 4.96
C ARG A 89 21.86 -6.99 5.31
N TYR A 90 20.59 -7.36 5.30
CA TYR A 90 19.49 -6.44 5.60
C TYR A 90 18.52 -7.10 6.57
N GLN A 91 18.11 -6.37 7.60
CA GLN A 91 17.02 -6.76 8.48
C GLN A 91 15.72 -6.18 7.93
N ILE A 92 14.72 -7.03 7.79
CA ILE A 92 13.36 -6.65 7.43
C ILE A 92 12.51 -6.79 8.67
N ASN A 93 11.95 -5.69 9.13
CA ASN A 93 10.90 -5.66 10.15
C ASN A 93 9.57 -5.40 9.45
N TRP A 94 8.51 -6.11 9.82
CA TRP A 94 7.20 -5.96 9.21
C TRP A 94 6.08 -5.98 10.25
N TRP A 95 4.99 -5.29 9.93
CA TRP A 95 3.79 -5.18 10.76
C TRP A 95 2.53 -5.29 9.91
N ASN A 96 1.61 -6.14 10.36
CA ASN A 96 0.22 -6.20 9.91
C ASN A 96 -0.65 -5.54 10.99
N THR A 97 -1.13 -4.33 10.71
CA THR A 97 -1.96 -3.53 11.62
C THR A 97 -3.43 -3.59 11.27
N ASP A 98 -3.86 -4.51 10.39
CA ASP A 98 -5.29 -4.72 10.13
C ASP A 98 -6.04 -5.02 11.45
N PRO A 99 -7.32 -4.60 11.57
CA PRO A 99 -8.12 -4.85 12.77
C PRO A 99 -8.14 -6.32 13.16
N ALA A 100 -8.16 -6.62 14.46
CA ALA A 100 -8.13 -7.98 14.98
C ALA A 100 -9.29 -8.88 14.49
N ASN A 101 -10.42 -8.28 14.12
CA ASN A 101 -11.59 -8.96 13.56
C ASN A 101 -11.56 -9.07 12.02
N SER A 102 -10.50 -8.61 11.36
CA SER A 102 -10.32 -8.80 9.92
C SER A 102 -10.15 -10.29 9.61
N ALA A 103 -10.84 -10.77 8.58
CA ALA A 103 -10.64 -12.12 8.05
C ALA A 103 -9.49 -12.19 7.03
N ARG A 104 -8.89 -11.04 6.68
CA ARG A 104 -7.89 -10.95 5.61
C ARG A 104 -6.57 -11.53 6.10
N LYS A 105 -6.05 -12.50 5.34
CA LYS A 105 -4.67 -12.95 5.44
C LYS A 105 -3.88 -12.23 4.39
N ILE A 106 -2.79 -11.57 4.81
CA ILE A 106 -1.95 -10.85 3.86
C ILE A 106 -0.62 -11.54 3.75
N LYS A 107 -0.26 -11.88 2.51
CA LYS A 107 1.02 -12.43 2.15
C LYS A 107 1.99 -11.29 1.87
N LEU A 108 3.03 -11.20 2.67
CA LEU A 108 4.21 -10.38 2.38
C LEU A 108 5.20 -11.21 1.56
N THR A 109 5.66 -10.63 0.47
CA THR A 109 6.71 -11.19 -0.38
C THR A 109 7.83 -10.17 -0.56
N PHE A 110 9.07 -10.60 -0.30
CA PHE A 110 10.30 -9.89 -0.66
C PHE A 110 11.03 -10.65 -1.75
N ASN A 111 11.25 -9.98 -2.89
CA ASN A 111 12.06 -10.50 -3.98
C ASN A 111 13.27 -9.59 -4.22
N ALA A 112 14.35 -10.14 -4.74
CA ALA A 112 15.39 -9.35 -5.39
C ALA A 112 14.85 -8.72 -6.69
N GLY A 113 15.49 -7.67 -7.20
CA GLY A 113 15.09 -7.01 -8.44
C GLY A 113 15.08 -7.92 -9.68
N ASP A 114 15.81 -9.04 -9.64
CA ASP A 114 15.80 -10.09 -10.67
C ASP A 114 14.61 -11.08 -10.54
N GLY A 115 13.72 -10.87 -9.56
CA GLY A 115 12.55 -11.71 -9.28
C GLY A 115 12.81 -12.87 -8.33
N THR A 116 14.06 -13.11 -7.89
CA THR A 116 14.36 -14.18 -6.93
C THR A 116 13.66 -13.95 -5.59
N ARG A 117 12.91 -14.93 -5.08
CA ARG A 117 12.31 -14.88 -3.75
C ARG A 117 13.39 -14.88 -2.67
N LEU A 118 13.38 -13.87 -1.81
CA LEU A 118 14.27 -13.76 -0.64
C LEU A 118 13.55 -14.16 0.64
N TYR A 119 12.28 -13.79 0.76
CA TYR A 119 11.46 -14.08 1.93
C TYR A 119 9.97 -13.99 1.58
N ASP A 120 9.16 -14.79 2.26
CA ASP A 120 7.72 -14.59 2.33
C ASP A 120 7.11 -15.07 3.63
N VAL A 121 5.96 -14.50 3.94
CA VAL A 121 5.16 -14.87 5.11
C VAL A 121 3.70 -14.53 4.87
N VAL A 122 2.82 -15.40 5.32
CA VAL A 122 1.40 -15.10 5.46
C VAL A 122 1.18 -14.58 6.88
N SER A 123 0.66 -13.36 6.99
CA SER A 123 0.42 -12.69 8.27
C SER A 123 -1.07 -12.70 8.61
N SER A 124 -1.37 -12.93 9.89
CA SER A 124 -2.69 -12.66 10.47
C SER A 124 -2.77 -11.20 10.94
N PRO A 125 -3.96 -10.62 11.12
CA PRO A 125 -4.10 -9.28 11.67
C PRO A 125 -3.39 -9.10 13.01
N GLN A 126 -2.92 -7.88 13.31
CA GLN A 126 -2.20 -7.53 14.55
C GLN A 126 -0.94 -8.37 14.80
N THR A 127 -0.25 -8.80 13.74
CA THR A 127 1.02 -9.53 13.85
C THR A 127 2.20 -8.71 13.35
N ARG A 128 3.39 -9.11 13.76
CA ARG A 128 4.66 -8.51 13.33
C ARG A 128 5.73 -9.57 13.28
N GLY A 129 6.80 -9.29 12.54
CA GLY A 129 7.96 -10.17 12.48
C GLY A 129 9.21 -9.47 12.01
N THR A 130 10.30 -10.21 12.12
CA THR A 130 11.64 -9.78 11.73
C THR A 130 12.32 -10.93 11.02
N THR A 131 13.03 -10.63 9.92
CA THR A 131 13.88 -11.59 9.22
C THR A 131 15.13 -10.89 8.71
N GLU A 132 16.19 -11.65 8.43
CA GLU A 132 17.37 -11.16 7.75
C GLU A 132 17.45 -11.76 6.35
N VAL A 133 17.85 -10.94 5.38
CA VAL A 133 18.09 -11.36 4.00
C VAL A 133 19.47 -10.90 3.54
N THR A 134 20.03 -11.65 2.60
CA THR A 134 21.24 -11.24 1.88
C THR A 134 20.83 -10.50 0.61
N LYS A 135 21.45 -9.34 0.39
CA LYS A 135 21.29 -8.50 -0.79
C LYS A 135 21.59 -9.32 -2.04
N ARG A 136 20.72 -9.15 -3.04
CA ARG A 136 20.91 -9.69 -4.38
C ARG A 136 20.50 -8.64 -5.41
N GLY A 137 21.38 -8.36 -6.36
CA GLY A 137 21.20 -7.28 -7.33
C GLY A 137 21.27 -5.89 -6.72
N THR A 138 20.78 -4.90 -7.47
CA THR A 138 20.77 -3.48 -7.08
C THR A 138 19.48 -3.06 -6.38
N GLN A 139 18.41 -3.82 -6.58
CA GLN A 139 17.05 -3.52 -6.14
C GLN A 139 16.42 -4.70 -5.41
N PHE A 140 15.33 -4.41 -4.71
CA PHE A 140 14.39 -5.40 -4.20
C PHE A 140 12.95 -4.93 -4.43
N ARG A 141 12.03 -5.89 -4.44
CA ARG A 141 10.59 -5.69 -4.63
C ARG A 141 9.84 -6.20 -3.43
N VAL A 142 8.91 -5.39 -2.92
CA VAL A 142 8.01 -5.71 -1.81
C VAL A 142 6.60 -5.80 -2.36
N ILE A 143 5.93 -6.91 -2.08
CA ILE A 143 4.56 -7.16 -2.51
C ILE A 143 3.72 -7.54 -1.29
N PHE A 144 2.55 -6.93 -1.17
CA PHE A 144 1.49 -7.36 -0.27
C PHE A 144 0.30 -7.83 -1.08
N ASP A 145 -0.05 -9.11 -0.94
CA ASP A 145 -1.19 -9.74 -1.60
C ASP A 145 -2.20 -10.23 -0.56
N GLN A 146 -3.47 -10.26 -0.92
CA GLN A 146 -4.46 -10.99 -0.13
C GLN A 146 -4.38 -12.48 -0.49
N GLU A 147 -4.40 -13.35 0.53
CA GLU A 147 -4.48 -14.81 0.35
C GLU A 147 -5.92 -15.32 0.52
#